data_AF-A0A8J7REE1-F1
#
_entry.id   AF-A0A8J7REE1-F1
#
_cell.length_a   1.000
_cell.length_b   1.000
_cell.length_c   1.000
_cell.angle_alpha   90.00
_cell.angle_beta   90.00
_cell.angle_gamma   90.00
#
_symmetry.space_group_name_H-M   'P 1'
#
loop_
_entity.id
_entity.type
_entity.pdbx_description
1 polymer ?
#
loop_
_entity_poly.entity_id
_entity_poly.type
_entity_poly.pdbx_seq_one_letter_code
_entity_poly.pdbx_strand_id
1 'polypeptide(L)'
;MQCPSKRLVLLTFLVFIGLGVPCTAENVTTVPNIPIINQSLAAFDIFSDSEVEYVPPDSEYYAAAAEYQVFEACAGCSGPAALAKKVRVTTYPVITDPDLADPVYLGRGQGVKVDLFPEGDPDTLEGTLGSYEADATRIAGALFTGDLGTRTAFVAVFFREGTPDEHNARFILNAADAAKFGDTWDESSYIRFRDWTEASVSAEEIAGYEEPGGALETTGPVLALGEPQGGASCDQEELKQRMRETADDLAASVSSLTLSAGDENQNKVAVLALDLADAARSYAIEYEDLEVPASADGARADFVMALDAYQDAGSALWYGVTCANTTVYGEGATSLTEARDTMNGVLGALALQTLDDPTLELPSAEVYPDALAFGKGYSYLDSGKVHKISVRPESYTFTKSYKAGDEEVTAPYGKTFMMVLVDVNYLGFYGGGSSRAKVPAPQTFSLINGGETYAPATVSVPYIEGIGTVYRSVTIDRDDRRAIGFLVFEVPESFDPANAYLQAKLGVGGSPVWCLG
;
A
#
# COMPACT_ATOMS: atom_id res chain seq x y z
N MET A 1 -2.74 50.94 23.82
CA MET A 1 -3.79 51.80 23.21
C MET A 1 -3.26 52.29 21.88
N GLN A 2 -3.75 51.72 20.78
CA GLN A 2 -3.27 51.94 19.41
C GLN A 2 -4.46 52.13 18.45
N CYS A 3 -4.16 52.88 17.38
CA CYS A 3 -5.06 53.55 16.44
C CYS A 3 -5.63 52.65 15.31
N PRO A 4 -6.54 53.19 14.46
CA PRO A 4 -7.41 52.48 13.51
C PRO A 4 -6.86 52.46 12.06
N SER A 5 -7.48 51.66 11.17
CA SER A 5 -7.67 51.94 9.72
C SER A 5 -8.03 50.65 8.96
N LYS A 6 -9.22 50.61 8.34
CA LYS A 6 -9.59 49.64 7.29
C LYS A 6 -9.60 50.36 5.93
N ARG A 7 -8.89 49.80 4.93
CA ARG A 7 -9.03 49.97 3.46
C ARG A 7 -9.21 48.54 2.93
N LEU A 8 -10.16 48.12 2.09
CA LEU A 8 -10.81 48.60 0.86
C LEU A 8 -9.88 48.70 -0.38
N VAL A 9 -9.93 47.66 -1.23
CA VAL A 9 -9.83 47.63 -2.71
C VAL A 9 -10.59 46.34 -3.13
N LEU A 10 -11.82 46.35 -3.67
CA LEU A 10 -12.32 46.70 -5.02
C LEU A 10 -11.93 45.71 -6.13
N LEU A 11 -12.88 44.90 -6.61
CA LEU A 11 -13.05 44.64 -8.05
C LEU A 11 -14.52 44.31 -8.40
N THR A 12 -14.99 45.02 -9.42
CA THR A 12 -16.33 45.11 -10.02
C THR A 12 -16.47 44.05 -11.13
N PHE A 13 -17.64 43.43 -11.38
CA PHE A 13 -18.65 43.73 -12.43
C PHE A 13 -19.14 42.35 -12.94
N LEU A 14 -20.35 42.03 -13.44
CA LEU A 14 -21.59 42.73 -13.81
C LEU A 14 -22.63 41.60 -14.04
N VAL A 15 -23.82 41.68 -13.44
CA VAL A 15 -24.97 40.84 -13.80
C VAL A 15 -25.92 41.69 -14.64
N PHE A 16 -26.27 41.23 -15.84
CA PHE A 16 -27.44 41.70 -16.57
C PHE A 16 -28.42 40.54 -16.78
N ILE A 17 -29.65 40.77 -16.32
CA ILE A 17 -30.82 39.92 -16.53
C ILE A 17 -31.48 40.32 -17.85
N GLY A 18 -31.83 39.31 -18.65
CA GLY A 18 -33.09 39.23 -19.38
C GLY A 18 -33.15 39.87 -20.76
N LEU A 19 -33.44 39.04 -21.76
CA LEU A 19 -34.44 39.26 -22.80
C LEU A 19 -34.77 37.91 -23.46
N GLY A 20 -36.05 37.61 -23.61
CA GLY A 20 -36.53 36.35 -24.16
C GLY A 20 -37.00 36.43 -25.62
N VAL A 21 -37.45 35.25 -26.05
CA VAL A 21 -38.41 34.90 -27.13
C VAL A 21 -37.89 34.91 -28.59
N PRO A 22 -38.55 34.18 -29.52
CA PRO A 22 -38.22 32.80 -29.92
C PRO A 22 -37.96 32.67 -31.44
N CYS A 23 -37.50 31.51 -31.92
CA CYS A 23 -37.81 31.11 -33.31
C CYS A 23 -37.76 29.59 -33.53
N THR A 24 -38.66 29.18 -34.40
CA THR A 24 -39.19 27.87 -34.77
C THR A 24 -38.23 26.93 -35.51
N ALA A 25 -38.36 25.64 -35.16
CA ALA A 25 -38.46 24.43 -36.00
C ALA A 25 -37.70 24.33 -37.34
N GLU A 26 -36.95 23.24 -37.53
CA GLU A 26 -37.30 22.19 -38.50
C GLU A 26 -36.41 20.93 -38.38
N ASN A 27 -37.08 19.78 -38.28
CA ASN A 27 -36.73 18.43 -38.74
C ASN A 27 -35.25 18.01 -38.86
N VAL A 28 -34.81 17.15 -37.93
CA VAL A 28 -33.93 16.02 -38.31
C VAL A 28 -34.48 14.74 -37.68
N THR A 29 -34.81 13.83 -38.59
CA THR A 29 -35.10 12.40 -38.47
C THR A 29 -34.72 11.73 -37.14
N THR A 30 -35.75 11.20 -36.48
CA THR A 30 -35.67 10.15 -35.47
C THR A 30 -34.83 8.98 -35.98
N VAL A 31 -33.62 8.83 -35.44
CA VAL A 31 -32.92 7.54 -35.43
C VAL A 31 -33.69 6.63 -34.46
N PRO A 32 -34.03 5.39 -34.85
CA PRO A 32 -34.76 4.50 -33.95
C PRO A 32 -33.92 4.23 -32.70
N ASN A 33 -34.54 4.43 -31.53
CA ASN A 33 -34.04 3.95 -30.25
C ASN A 33 -33.64 2.47 -30.39
N ILE A 34 -32.34 2.21 -30.44
CA ILE A 34 -31.82 0.89 -30.15
C ILE A 34 -31.98 0.73 -28.64
N PRO A 35 -32.76 -0.26 -28.15
CA PRO A 35 -32.86 -0.49 -26.72
C PRO A 35 -31.47 -0.88 -26.22
N ILE A 36 -30.88 -0.06 -25.34
CA ILE A 36 -29.83 -0.51 -24.45
C ILE A 36 -30.50 -1.54 -23.54
N ILE A 37 -30.28 -2.82 -23.85
CA ILE A 37 -30.67 -3.90 -22.97
C ILE A 37 -29.65 -3.89 -21.83
N ASN A 38 -29.92 -3.10 -20.79
CA ASN A 38 -29.28 -3.27 -19.48
C ASN A 38 -29.71 -4.65 -18.95
N GLN A 39 -28.85 -5.65 -19.10
CA GLN A 39 -28.99 -6.92 -18.40
C GLN A 39 -28.07 -6.91 -17.18
N SER A 40 -28.66 -7.20 -16.03
CA SER A 40 -28.13 -7.13 -14.65
C SER A 40 -28.13 -5.75 -13.99
N LEU A 41 -29.16 -5.52 -13.17
CA LEU A 41 -29.20 -4.56 -12.07
C LEU A 41 -29.52 -5.37 -10.80
N ALA A 42 -28.55 -6.12 -10.30
CA ALA A 42 -28.61 -6.65 -8.95
C ALA A 42 -27.38 -6.15 -8.19
N ALA A 43 -27.60 -5.32 -7.17
CA ALA A 43 -26.61 -5.11 -6.13
C ALA A 43 -26.80 -6.26 -5.13
N PHE A 44 -25.77 -7.06 -4.89
CA PHE A 44 -25.77 -8.06 -3.84
C PHE A 44 -24.99 -7.53 -2.64
N ASP A 45 -25.59 -7.62 -1.44
CA ASP A 45 -24.87 -7.45 -0.18
C ASP A 45 -24.10 -8.75 0.10
N ILE A 46 -22.80 -8.64 0.37
CA ILE A 46 -21.86 -9.78 0.40
C ILE A 46 -22.04 -10.67 1.65
N PHE A 47 -22.98 -10.36 2.54
CA PHE A 47 -23.23 -11.16 3.75
C PHE A 47 -24.69 -11.59 3.85
N SER A 48 -25.03 -12.67 3.14
CA SER A 48 -26.19 -13.51 3.49
C SER A 48 -25.67 -14.79 4.14
N ASP A 49 -26.01 -14.97 5.42
CA ASP A 49 -25.64 -16.05 6.34
C ASP A 49 -26.28 -17.41 5.98
N SER A 50 -26.30 -17.75 4.69
CA SER A 50 -26.95 -18.95 4.16
C SER A 50 -25.94 -19.75 3.34
N GLU A 51 -25.58 -20.94 3.82
CA GLU A 51 -24.89 -22.01 3.08
C GLU A 51 -25.74 -22.48 1.88
N VAL A 52 -25.88 -21.63 0.86
CA VAL A 52 -26.38 -22.04 -0.45
C VAL A 52 -25.15 -22.36 -1.28
N GLU A 53 -24.98 -23.64 -1.62
CA GLU A 53 -23.96 -24.10 -2.56
C GLU A 53 -24.18 -23.38 -3.90
N TYR A 54 -23.38 -22.36 -4.19
CA TYR A 54 -23.51 -21.54 -5.38
C TYR A 54 -22.92 -22.32 -6.56
N VAL A 55 -23.77 -22.77 -7.48
CA VAL A 55 -23.34 -23.53 -8.66
C VAL A 55 -22.78 -22.53 -9.69
N PRO A 56 -21.56 -22.74 -10.23
CA PRO A 56 -20.99 -21.88 -11.26
C PRO A 56 -21.94 -21.77 -12.46
N PRO A 57 -22.26 -20.55 -12.94
CA PRO A 57 -23.10 -20.38 -14.11
C PRO A 57 -22.37 -20.83 -15.38
N ASP A 58 -23.13 -21.28 -16.38
CA ASP A 58 -22.58 -21.67 -17.67
C ASP A 58 -21.88 -20.47 -18.33
N SER A 59 -20.65 -20.69 -18.80
CA SER A 59 -19.83 -19.72 -19.51
C SER A 59 -20.54 -19.13 -20.74
N GLU A 60 -21.50 -19.82 -21.36
CA GLU A 60 -22.32 -19.26 -22.45
C GLU A 60 -23.08 -17.99 -22.02
N TYR A 61 -23.46 -17.88 -20.74
CA TYR A 61 -24.06 -16.68 -20.15
C TYR A 61 -22.98 -15.74 -19.59
N TYR A 62 -22.27 -15.04 -20.50
CA TYR A 62 -21.10 -14.21 -20.18
C TYR A 62 -21.30 -13.32 -18.94
N ALA A 63 -22.43 -12.60 -18.84
CA ALA A 63 -22.65 -11.68 -17.72
C ALA A 63 -22.69 -12.38 -16.36
N ALA A 64 -23.39 -13.51 -16.24
CA ALA A 64 -23.47 -14.28 -15.01
C ALA A 64 -22.13 -14.94 -14.67
N ALA A 65 -21.43 -15.46 -15.68
CA ALA A 65 -20.10 -16.03 -15.51
C ALA A 65 -19.05 -14.99 -15.09
N ALA A 66 -19.05 -13.81 -15.69
CA ALA A 66 -18.17 -12.71 -15.30
C ALA A 66 -18.46 -12.26 -13.86
N GLU A 67 -19.74 -12.12 -13.51
CA GLU A 67 -20.16 -11.79 -12.14
C GLU A 67 -19.65 -12.83 -11.13
N TYR A 68 -19.85 -14.12 -11.40
CA TYR A 68 -19.34 -15.21 -10.55
C TYR A 68 -17.81 -15.18 -10.39
N GLN A 69 -17.07 -15.06 -11.49
CA GLN A 69 -15.59 -15.03 -11.46
C GLN A 69 -15.06 -13.83 -10.66
N VAL A 70 -15.68 -12.65 -10.78
CA VAL A 70 -15.30 -11.48 -9.99
C VAL A 70 -15.54 -11.71 -8.50
N PHE A 71 -16.66 -12.33 -8.12
CA PHE A 71 -16.94 -12.61 -6.71
C PHE A 71 -15.97 -13.64 -6.11
N GLU A 72 -15.65 -14.72 -6.84
CA GLU A 72 -14.63 -15.68 -6.41
C GLU A 72 -13.25 -15.01 -6.28
N ALA A 73 -12.86 -14.18 -7.25
CA ALA A 73 -11.61 -13.43 -7.21
C ALA A 73 -11.53 -12.50 -5.98
N CYS A 74 -12.62 -11.77 -5.68
CA CYS A 74 -12.70 -10.90 -4.52
C CYS A 74 -12.58 -11.65 -3.19
N ALA A 75 -12.99 -12.92 -3.11
CA ALA A 75 -12.86 -13.72 -1.90
C ALA A 75 -11.40 -14.03 -1.55
N GLY A 76 -10.50 -14.03 -2.55
CA GLY A 76 -9.06 -14.17 -2.37
C GLY A 76 -8.31 -12.85 -2.18
N CYS A 77 -9.01 -11.70 -2.19
CA CYS A 77 -8.40 -10.39 -2.01
C CYS A 77 -7.92 -10.16 -0.58
N SER A 78 -6.82 -9.42 -0.47
CA SER A 78 -6.18 -9.04 0.79
C SER A 78 -5.97 -7.54 0.92
N GLY A 79 -6.22 -6.78 -0.16
CA GLY A 79 -6.18 -5.33 -0.15
C GLY A 79 -7.58 -4.71 0.03
N PRO A 80 -7.82 -3.52 -0.52
CA PRO A 80 -9.07 -2.78 -0.37
C PRO A 80 -10.31 -3.51 -0.89
N ALA A 81 -10.17 -4.44 -1.84
CA ALA A 81 -11.30 -5.23 -2.32
C ALA A 81 -11.82 -6.19 -1.24
N ALA A 82 -10.98 -6.65 -0.31
CA ALA A 82 -11.39 -7.46 0.84
C ALA A 82 -12.32 -6.70 1.80
N LEU A 83 -12.18 -5.37 1.84
CA LEU A 83 -13.00 -4.47 2.63
C LEU A 83 -14.30 -4.07 1.92
N ALA A 84 -14.48 -4.44 0.65
CA ALA A 84 -15.67 -4.09 -0.12
C ALA A 84 -16.92 -4.75 0.48
N LYS A 85 -17.91 -3.93 0.88
CA LYS A 85 -19.24 -4.43 1.27
C LYS A 85 -20.18 -4.60 0.09
N LYS A 86 -19.85 -3.93 -1.00
CA LYS A 86 -20.61 -3.94 -2.24
C LYS A 86 -19.66 -4.03 -3.42
N VAL A 87 -19.97 -4.97 -4.30
CA VAL A 87 -19.33 -5.13 -5.61
C VAL A 87 -20.42 -5.02 -6.66
N ARG A 88 -20.17 -4.25 -7.72
CA ARG A 88 -21.04 -4.16 -8.89
C ARG A 88 -20.27 -4.56 -10.12
N VAL A 89 -20.74 -5.60 -10.80
CA VAL A 89 -20.21 -6.04 -12.09
C VAL A 89 -21.16 -5.59 -13.19
N THR A 90 -20.65 -4.96 -14.23
CA THR A 90 -21.41 -4.54 -15.40
C THR A 90 -20.68 -4.96 -16.66
N THR A 91 -21.38 -5.64 -17.57
CA THR A 91 -20.80 -6.08 -18.85
C THR A 91 -21.32 -5.24 -20.01
N TYR A 92 -20.46 -5.06 -21.01
CA TYR A 92 -20.73 -4.22 -22.17
C TYR A 92 -20.41 -4.99 -23.45
N PRO A 93 -21.34 -5.10 -24.42
CA PRO A 93 -20.98 -5.55 -25.75
C PRO A 93 -20.06 -4.51 -26.40
N VAL A 94 -18.96 -4.95 -27.01
CA VAL A 94 -18.07 -4.07 -27.79
C VAL A 94 -18.19 -4.36 -29.28
N ILE A 95 -17.83 -3.39 -30.10
CA ILE A 95 -17.79 -3.53 -31.56
C ILE A 95 -16.65 -4.48 -31.91
N THR A 96 -16.95 -5.54 -32.68
CA THR A 96 -15.99 -6.58 -33.12
C THR A 96 -15.74 -6.55 -34.62
N ASP A 97 -16.40 -5.66 -35.35
CA ASP A 97 -16.19 -5.48 -36.78
C ASP A 97 -14.74 -5.01 -37.02
N PRO A 98 -13.92 -5.72 -37.81
CA PRO A 98 -12.50 -5.39 -37.99
C PRO A 98 -12.24 -3.98 -38.52
N ASP A 99 -13.20 -3.36 -39.21
CA ASP A 99 -13.05 -2.01 -39.77
C ASP A 99 -13.41 -0.91 -38.76
N LEU A 100 -14.10 -1.25 -37.67
CA LEU A 100 -14.65 -0.30 -36.67
C LEU A 100 -14.21 -0.58 -35.23
N ALA A 101 -13.78 -1.81 -34.93
CA ALA A 101 -13.35 -2.23 -33.62
C ALA A 101 -12.03 -1.57 -33.24
N ASP A 102 -11.86 -1.33 -31.94
CA ASP A 102 -10.53 -0.97 -31.43
C ASP A 102 -9.61 -2.19 -31.59
N PRO A 103 -8.50 -2.08 -32.36
CA PRO A 103 -7.59 -3.20 -32.58
C PRO A 103 -7.03 -3.78 -31.27
N VAL A 104 -6.94 -2.99 -30.19
CA VAL A 104 -6.44 -3.46 -28.89
C VAL A 104 -7.40 -4.44 -28.20
N TYR A 105 -8.65 -4.53 -28.66
CA TYR A 105 -9.62 -5.51 -28.15
C TYR A 105 -9.49 -6.90 -28.81
N LEU A 106 -8.63 -7.04 -29.83
CA LEU A 106 -8.34 -8.32 -30.50
C LEU A 106 -9.60 -9.04 -31.03
N GLY A 107 -10.63 -8.27 -31.44
CA GLY A 107 -11.90 -8.81 -31.93
C GLY A 107 -12.78 -9.48 -30.87
N ARG A 108 -12.43 -9.34 -29.58
CA ARG A 108 -13.21 -9.88 -28.45
C ARG A 108 -14.44 -9.01 -28.21
N GLY A 109 -15.55 -9.62 -27.76
CA GLY A 109 -16.88 -9.03 -27.85
C GLY A 109 -17.46 -8.44 -26.57
N GLN A 110 -16.78 -8.56 -25.43
CA GLN A 110 -17.34 -8.17 -24.12
C GLN A 110 -16.34 -7.38 -23.28
N GLY A 111 -16.73 -6.20 -22.81
CA GLY A 111 -16.01 -5.46 -21.77
C GLY A 111 -16.64 -5.70 -20.39
N VAL A 112 -15.85 -5.62 -19.32
CA VAL A 112 -16.32 -5.75 -17.93
C VAL A 112 -15.89 -4.54 -17.12
N LYS A 113 -16.83 -3.93 -16.40
CA LYS A 113 -16.57 -2.92 -15.38
C LYS A 113 -16.90 -3.50 -14.01
N VAL A 114 -15.99 -3.34 -13.07
CA VAL A 114 -16.13 -3.73 -11.67
C VAL A 114 -16.02 -2.48 -10.81
N ASP A 115 -17.10 -2.10 -10.13
CA ASP A 115 -17.08 -1.04 -9.12
C ASP A 115 -17.08 -1.70 -7.73
N LEU A 116 -15.99 -1.53 -7.00
CA LEU A 116 -15.79 -1.96 -5.62
C LEU A 116 -16.06 -0.78 -4.69
N PHE A 117 -16.78 -1.00 -3.59
CA PHE A 117 -17.04 0.01 -2.56
C PHE A 117 -16.48 -0.48 -1.21
N PRO A 118 -15.18 -0.28 -0.95
CA PRO A 118 -14.55 -0.55 0.35
C PRO A 118 -15.25 0.24 1.47
N GLU A 119 -15.51 -0.40 2.60
CA GLU A 119 -15.94 0.28 3.82
C GLU A 119 -14.93 0.05 4.95
N GLY A 120 -14.51 1.15 5.59
CA GLY A 120 -13.46 1.15 6.60
C GLY A 120 -12.15 1.71 6.06
N ASP A 121 -11.26 2.06 6.99
CA ASP A 121 -9.93 2.55 6.64
C ASP A 121 -9.01 1.33 6.49
N PRO A 122 -8.34 1.15 5.34
CA PRO A 122 -7.38 0.07 5.17
C PRO A 122 -6.21 0.26 6.14
N ASP A 123 -5.67 -0.84 6.66
CA ASP A 123 -4.42 -0.80 7.42
C ASP A 123 -3.25 -0.38 6.51
N THR A 124 -2.08 -0.06 7.09
CA THR A 124 -0.96 0.57 6.36
C THR A 124 -0.54 -0.14 5.08
N LEU A 125 -0.55 -1.48 5.05
CA LEU A 125 -0.20 -2.26 3.85
C LEU A 125 -1.39 -2.42 2.89
N GLU A 126 -2.60 -2.54 3.40
CA GLU A 126 -3.83 -2.61 2.60
C GLU A 126 -4.07 -1.30 1.83
N GLY A 127 -3.64 -0.16 2.39
CA GLY A 127 -3.73 1.17 1.79
C GLY A 127 -2.58 1.54 0.84
N THR A 128 -1.81 0.56 0.36
CA THR A 128 -0.70 0.78 -0.58
C THR A 128 -1.13 0.54 -2.01
N LEU A 129 -0.47 1.21 -2.96
CA LEU A 129 -0.71 1.01 -4.38
C LEU A 129 -0.61 -0.47 -4.79
N GLY A 130 0.42 -1.17 -4.34
CA GLY A 130 0.61 -2.60 -4.61
C GLY A 130 -0.58 -3.46 -4.16
N SER A 131 -1.24 -3.12 -3.04
CA SER A 131 -2.45 -3.82 -2.59
C SER A 131 -3.65 -3.56 -3.51
N TYR A 132 -3.83 -2.32 -3.98
CA TYR A 132 -4.87 -2.01 -4.98
C TYR A 132 -4.61 -2.74 -6.30
N GLU A 133 -3.35 -2.80 -6.72
CA GLU A 133 -2.93 -3.49 -7.95
C GLU A 133 -3.07 -5.00 -7.86
N ALA A 134 -2.70 -5.62 -6.74
CA ALA A 134 -2.84 -7.05 -6.53
C ALA A 134 -4.32 -7.47 -6.62
N ASP A 135 -5.21 -6.74 -5.95
CA ASP A 135 -6.65 -6.99 -6.00
C ASP A 135 -7.21 -6.77 -7.43
N ALA A 136 -6.83 -5.68 -8.09
CA ALA A 136 -7.24 -5.42 -9.47
C ALA A 136 -6.72 -6.48 -10.45
N THR A 137 -5.48 -6.94 -10.26
CA THR A 137 -4.82 -7.97 -11.07
C THR A 137 -5.53 -9.30 -10.92
N ARG A 138 -5.88 -9.70 -9.70
CA ARG A 138 -6.64 -10.93 -9.45
C ARG A 138 -8.00 -10.91 -10.16
N ILE A 139 -8.71 -9.78 -10.09
CA ILE A 139 -9.99 -9.58 -10.79
C ILE A 139 -9.81 -9.63 -12.31
N ALA A 140 -8.82 -8.94 -12.85
CA ALA A 140 -8.53 -8.94 -14.28
C ALA A 140 -8.11 -10.34 -14.76
N GLY A 141 -7.26 -11.02 -14.01
CA GLY A 141 -6.81 -12.39 -14.27
C GLY A 141 -7.96 -13.37 -14.33
N ALA A 142 -8.91 -13.32 -13.40
CA ALA A 142 -10.11 -14.18 -13.42
C ALA A 142 -10.98 -14.00 -14.69
N LEU A 143 -10.92 -12.84 -15.33
CA LEU A 143 -11.70 -12.52 -16.54
C LEU A 143 -10.90 -12.71 -17.84
N PHE A 144 -9.58 -12.58 -17.80
CA PHE A 144 -8.69 -12.77 -18.95
C PHE A 144 -8.13 -14.19 -19.07
N THR A 145 -8.18 -14.96 -17.99
CA THR A 145 -7.85 -16.39 -17.99
C THR A 145 -9.12 -17.25 -18.08
N GLY A 146 -8.96 -18.54 -18.40
CA GLY A 146 -10.07 -19.49 -18.48
C GLY A 146 -11.08 -19.23 -19.62
N ASP A 147 -12.32 -19.68 -19.42
CA ASP A 147 -13.36 -19.74 -20.46
C ASP A 147 -13.87 -18.36 -20.91
N LEU A 148 -13.64 -17.30 -20.12
CA LEU A 148 -14.06 -15.94 -20.46
C LEU A 148 -13.01 -15.20 -21.29
N GLY A 149 -11.72 -15.54 -21.12
CA GLY A 149 -10.59 -14.77 -21.64
C GLY A 149 -10.64 -14.49 -23.13
N THR A 150 -11.07 -15.46 -23.95
CA THR A 150 -11.16 -15.29 -25.41
C THR A 150 -12.31 -14.37 -25.86
N ARG A 151 -13.16 -13.93 -24.94
CA ARG A 151 -14.31 -13.05 -25.20
C ARG A 151 -14.21 -11.70 -24.48
N THR A 152 -13.33 -11.58 -23.49
CA THR A 152 -13.06 -10.36 -22.71
C THR A 152 -12.15 -9.39 -23.47
N ALA A 153 -12.71 -8.29 -23.94
CA ALA A 153 -12.06 -7.20 -24.66
C ALA A 153 -11.29 -6.24 -23.73
N PHE A 154 -11.88 -5.91 -22.58
CA PHE A 154 -11.24 -5.11 -21.53
C PHE A 154 -11.86 -5.40 -20.17
N VAL A 155 -11.10 -5.13 -19.11
CA VAL A 155 -11.56 -5.11 -17.72
C VAL A 155 -11.21 -3.76 -17.12
N ALA A 156 -12.17 -3.12 -16.45
CA ALA A 156 -11.99 -1.86 -15.76
C ALA A 156 -12.42 -2.00 -14.29
N VAL A 157 -11.47 -1.92 -13.37
CA VAL A 157 -11.66 -2.05 -11.92
C VAL A 157 -11.60 -0.67 -11.29
N PHE A 158 -12.63 -0.30 -10.53
CA PHE A 158 -12.75 0.98 -9.84
C PHE A 158 -12.93 0.74 -8.35
N PHE A 159 -12.07 1.35 -7.54
CA PHE A 159 -12.22 1.42 -6.10
C PHE A 159 -12.87 2.75 -5.76
N ARG A 160 -14.14 2.71 -5.36
CA ARG A 160 -15.01 3.87 -5.17
C ARG A 160 -15.02 4.32 -3.72
N GLU A 161 -14.98 5.63 -3.50
CA GLU A 161 -15.29 6.25 -2.21
C GLU A 161 -16.49 7.19 -2.39
N GLY A 162 -17.47 7.10 -1.50
CA GLY A 162 -18.63 7.98 -1.52
C GLY A 162 -19.52 7.81 -2.76
N THR A 163 -19.38 8.71 -3.74
CA THR A 163 -20.28 8.79 -4.90
C THR A 163 -19.81 7.91 -6.07
N PRO A 164 -20.72 7.46 -6.97
CA PRO A 164 -20.35 6.58 -8.09
C PRO A 164 -19.38 7.18 -9.11
N ASP A 165 -19.13 8.49 -9.08
CA ASP A 165 -18.25 9.19 -10.03
C ASP A 165 -16.85 9.45 -9.46
N GLU A 166 -16.68 9.33 -8.14
CA GLU A 166 -15.40 9.46 -7.45
C GLU A 166 -14.75 8.07 -7.30
N HIS A 167 -13.43 7.99 -7.45
CA HIS A 167 -12.67 6.76 -7.27
C HIS A 167 -11.32 7.06 -6.64
N ASN A 168 -10.91 6.25 -5.67
CA ASN A 168 -9.59 6.35 -5.03
C ASN A 168 -8.52 5.79 -5.94
N ALA A 169 -8.84 4.69 -6.62
CA ALA A 169 -8.00 4.06 -7.62
C ALA A 169 -8.85 3.49 -8.78
N ARG A 170 -8.28 3.50 -9.98
CA ARG A 170 -8.88 2.95 -11.20
C ARG A 170 -7.78 2.27 -12.01
N PHE A 171 -8.08 1.07 -12.49
CA PHE A 171 -7.18 0.25 -13.31
C PHE A 171 -7.96 -0.32 -14.49
N ILE A 172 -7.45 -0.14 -15.70
CA ILE A 172 -8.05 -0.63 -16.94
C ILE A 172 -7.01 -1.42 -17.70
N LEU A 173 -7.40 -2.63 -18.12
CA LEU A 173 -6.57 -3.51 -18.93
C LEU A 173 -7.35 -3.97 -20.15
N ASN A 174 -6.82 -3.73 -21.33
CA ASN A 174 -7.37 -4.23 -22.59
C ASN A 174 -6.79 -5.61 -22.95
N ALA A 175 -7.39 -6.26 -23.94
CA ALA A 175 -7.00 -7.60 -24.38
C ALA A 175 -5.57 -7.71 -24.94
N ALA A 176 -5.08 -6.68 -25.63
CA ALA A 176 -3.72 -6.65 -26.18
C ALA A 176 -2.66 -6.51 -25.08
N ASP A 177 -2.91 -5.67 -24.08
CA ASP A 177 -2.01 -5.50 -22.93
C ASP A 177 -2.08 -6.72 -22.01
N ALA A 178 -3.28 -7.27 -21.75
CA ALA A 178 -3.43 -8.52 -21.00
C ALA A 178 -2.67 -9.69 -21.64
N ALA A 179 -2.58 -9.73 -22.98
CA ALA A 179 -1.85 -10.76 -23.69
C ALA A 179 -0.33 -10.72 -23.46
N LYS A 180 0.23 -9.59 -22.99
CA LYS A 180 1.66 -9.46 -22.65
C LYS A 180 2.06 -10.42 -21.52
N PHE A 181 1.14 -10.75 -20.62
CA PHE A 181 1.41 -11.62 -19.48
C PHE A 181 1.31 -13.12 -19.84
N GLY A 182 0.70 -13.49 -20.97
CA GLY A 182 0.70 -14.89 -21.43
C GLY A 182 0.25 -15.89 -20.37
N ASP A 183 1.13 -16.83 -20.00
CA ASP A 183 0.90 -17.87 -18.97
C ASP A 183 1.47 -17.47 -17.59
N THR A 184 1.92 -16.22 -17.38
CA THR A 184 2.51 -15.79 -16.11
C THR A 184 1.49 -15.41 -15.04
N TRP A 185 0.20 -15.33 -15.39
CA TRP A 185 -0.87 -15.05 -14.42
C TRP A 185 -0.85 -16.02 -13.24
N ASP A 186 -0.77 -15.48 -12.04
CA ASP A 186 -0.86 -16.22 -10.79
C ASP A 186 -1.65 -15.43 -9.73
N GLU A 187 -1.96 -16.07 -8.61
CA GLU A 187 -2.79 -15.49 -7.54
C GLU A 187 -2.01 -14.60 -6.56
N SER A 188 -0.69 -14.56 -6.65
CA SER A 188 0.23 -13.88 -5.73
C SER A 188 0.88 -12.63 -6.31
N SER A 189 0.93 -12.51 -7.64
CA SER A 189 1.59 -11.43 -8.35
C SER A 189 0.62 -10.31 -8.73
N TYR A 190 1.16 -9.14 -9.06
CA TYR A 190 0.39 -7.96 -9.48
C TYR A 190 0.91 -7.34 -10.78
N ILE A 191 0.06 -6.60 -11.49
CA ILE A 191 0.44 -5.74 -12.62
C ILE A 191 0.82 -4.37 -12.06
N ARG A 192 2.05 -3.91 -12.31
CA ARG A 192 2.53 -2.60 -11.88
C ARG A 192 1.70 -1.48 -12.48
N PHE A 193 1.67 -0.34 -11.81
CA PHE A 193 0.86 0.83 -12.18
C PHE A 193 0.97 1.20 -13.65
N ARG A 194 2.21 1.24 -14.17
CA ARG A 194 2.53 1.63 -15.55
C ARG A 194 2.15 0.57 -16.60
N ASP A 195 2.00 -0.69 -16.20
CA ASP A 195 1.77 -1.81 -17.11
C ASP A 195 0.27 -2.03 -17.39
N TRP A 196 -0.60 -1.32 -16.67
CA TRP A 196 -2.01 -1.19 -17.00
C TRP A 196 -2.21 -0.34 -18.25
N THR A 197 -3.22 -0.64 -19.06
CA THR A 197 -3.60 0.19 -20.22
C THR A 197 -3.89 1.64 -19.78
N GLU A 198 -4.58 1.78 -18.65
CA GLU A 198 -4.83 3.06 -18.02
C GLU A 198 -4.95 2.86 -16.51
N ALA A 199 -4.19 3.61 -15.72
CA ALA A 199 -4.28 3.61 -14.26
C ALA A 199 -4.33 5.03 -13.71
N SER A 200 -5.03 5.21 -12.60
CA SER A 200 -5.08 6.50 -11.89
C SER A 200 -5.40 6.30 -10.42
N VAL A 201 -4.67 7.00 -9.56
CA VAL A 201 -4.92 7.11 -8.13
C VAL A 201 -5.23 8.57 -7.82
N SER A 202 -6.28 8.83 -7.04
CA SER A 202 -6.73 10.19 -6.72
C SER A 202 -6.65 10.53 -5.22
N ALA A 203 -6.52 9.50 -4.37
CA ALA A 203 -6.42 9.69 -2.93
C ALA A 203 -4.98 9.98 -2.53
N GLU A 204 -4.74 11.12 -1.89
CA GLU A 204 -3.45 11.49 -1.27
C GLU A 204 -3.03 10.47 -0.18
N GLU A 205 -3.96 9.63 0.28
CA GLU A 205 -3.76 8.67 1.37
C GLU A 205 -3.23 7.31 0.89
N ILE A 206 -3.22 7.03 -0.42
CA ILE A 206 -2.68 5.77 -0.95
C ILE A 206 -1.16 5.89 -1.02
N ALA A 207 -0.46 5.11 -0.19
CA ALA A 207 0.99 5.08 -0.22
C ALA A 207 1.47 4.47 -1.54
N GLY A 208 2.38 5.14 -2.24
CA GLY A 208 2.92 4.72 -3.55
C GLY A 208 3.77 3.44 -3.56
N TYR A 209 3.77 2.67 -2.47
CA TYR A 209 4.50 1.42 -2.32
C TYR A 209 3.98 0.33 -3.25
N GLU A 210 4.91 -0.32 -3.94
CA GLU A 210 4.74 -1.50 -4.78
C GLU A 210 5.78 -2.54 -4.34
N GLU A 211 5.36 -3.80 -4.11
CA GLU A 211 6.26 -4.83 -3.57
C GLU A 211 7.35 -5.24 -4.58
N PRO A 212 8.64 -5.01 -4.27
CA PRO A 212 9.72 -5.39 -5.18
C PRO A 212 9.72 -6.90 -5.46
N GLY A 213 9.71 -7.26 -6.74
CA GLY A 213 9.72 -8.66 -7.18
C GLY A 213 8.37 -9.40 -7.14
N GLY A 214 7.28 -8.74 -6.72
CA GLY A 214 5.92 -9.30 -6.79
C GLY A 214 5.19 -9.00 -8.11
N ALA A 215 5.81 -8.26 -9.02
CA ALA A 215 5.21 -7.87 -10.29
C ALA A 215 5.23 -9.00 -11.33
N LEU A 216 4.15 -9.12 -12.11
CA LEU A 216 4.08 -10.04 -13.24
C LEU A 216 5.09 -9.64 -14.34
N GLU A 217 5.88 -10.62 -14.77
CA GLU A 217 6.77 -10.43 -15.92
C GLU A 217 5.96 -10.42 -17.23
N THR A 218 6.32 -9.50 -18.12
CA THR A 218 5.80 -9.49 -19.49
C THR A 218 6.61 -10.45 -20.36
N THR A 219 5.92 -11.23 -21.20
CA THR A 219 6.52 -12.26 -22.07
C THR A 219 7.18 -11.71 -23.34
N GLY A 220 7.31 -10.39 -23.46
CA GLY A 220 8.03 -9.71 -24.55
C GLY A 220 7.25 -8.55 -25.19
N PRO A 221 7.86 -7.84 -26.16
CA PRO A 221 7.21 -6.72 -26.83
C PRO A 221 6.04 -7.22 -27.68
N VAL A 222 4.82 -6.79 -27.34
CA VAL A 222 3.67 -6.99 -28.21
C VAL A 222 3.80 -6.04 -29.41
N LEU A 223 3.52 -6.58 -30.60
CA LEU A 223 3.35 -5.82 -31.84
C LEU A 223 2.52 -4.57 -31.53
N ALA A 224 3.10 -3.38 -31.70
CA ALA A 224 2.35 -2.13 -31.67
C ALA A 224 1.24 -2.21 -32.73
N LEU A 225 0.05 -2.64 -32.32
CA LEU A 225 -1.16 -2.66 -33.14
C LEU A 225 -1.85 -1.31 -32.96
N GLY A 226 -1.12 -0.27 -33.34
CA GLY A 226 -1.51 1.14 -33.24
C GLY A 226 -0.31 2.01 -33.59
N GLU A 227 -0.52 3.07 -34.38
CA GLU A 227 0.47 4.14 -34.50
C GLU A 227 0.69 4.74 -33.10
N PRO A 228 1.95 5.00 -32.68
CA PRO A 228 2.21 5.67 -31.41
C PRO A 228 1.37 6.96 -31.37
N GLN A 229 0.56 7.11 -30.33
CA GLN A 229 -0.23 8.32 -30.16
C GLN A 229 0.70 9.45 -29.73
N GLY A 230 1.29 10.13 -30.70
CA GLY A 230 1.83 11.48 -30.59
C GLY A 230 2.63 11.78 -29.33
N GLY A 231 3.63 10.94 -29.04
CA GLY A 231 4.60 11.25 -28.00
C GLY A 231 5.35 12.53 -28.35
N ALA A 232 5.81 13.26 -27.34
CA ALA A 232 6.63 14.44 -27.60
C ALA A 232 7.93 13.99 -28.28
N SER A 233 8.08 14.29 -29.57
CA SER A 233 9.32 14.03 -30.32
C SER A 233 10.51 14.62 -29.57
N CYS A 234 11.45 13.76 -29.17
CA CYS A 234 12.61 14.13 -28.38
C CYS A 234 13.89 13.77 -29.14
N ASP A 235 14.73 14.76 -29.46
CA ASP A 235 16.01 14.50 -30.11
C ASP A 235 17.06 13.96 -29.13
N GLN A 236 18.17 13.46 -29.66
CA GLN A 236 19.20 12.79 -28.84
C GLN A 236 19.86 13.72 -27.82
N GLU A 237 20.02 15.01 -28.12
CA GLU A 237 20.66 15.95 -27.19
C GLU A 237 19.66 16.44 -26.12
N GLU A 238 18.40 16.61 -26.50
CA GLU A 238 17.31 16.84 -25.54
C GLU A 238 17.16 15.66 -24.58
N LEU A 239 17.17 14.42 -25.09
CA LEU A 239 17.08 13.21 -24.28
C LEU A 239 18.22 13.14 -23.25
N LYS A 240 19.47 13.41 -23.67
CA LYS A 240 20.63 13.44 -22.77
C LYS A 240 20.49 14.50 -21.68
N GLN A 241 20.01 15.69 -22.04
CA GLN A 241 19.85 16.78 -21.08
C GLN A 241 18.79 16.42 -20.05
N ARG A 242 17.63 15.89 -20.48
CA ARG A 242 16.57 15.41 -19.59
C ARG A 242 17.09 14.30 -18.67
N MET A 243 17.77 13.29 -19.22
CA MET A 243 18.32 12.17 -18.43
C MET A 243 19.27 12.66 -17.35
N ARG A 244 20.09 13.66 -17.66
CA ARG A 244 20.99 14.28 -16.69
C ARG A 244 20.22 15.00 -15.58
N GLU A 245 19.22 15.81 -15.94
CA GLU A 245 18.39 16.54 -14.96
C GLU A 245 17.65 15.56 -14.04
N THR A 246 17.03 14.52 -14.60
CA THR A 246 16.39 13.45 -13.82
C THR A 246 17.37 12.73 -12.89
N ALA A 247 18.58 12.41 -13.38
CA ALA A 247 19.60 11.76 -12.57
C ALA A 247 20.08 12.65 -11.40
N ASP A 248 20.26 13.95 -11.65
CA ASP A 248 20.63 14.93 -10.62
C ASP A 248 19.51 15.08 -9.57
N ASP A 249 18.24 15.10 -10.00
CA ASP A 249 17.07 15.17 -9.10
C ASP A 249 16.97 13.92 -8.20
N LEU A 250 17.13 12.71 -8.76
CA LEU A 250 17.13 11.46 -7.98
C LEU A 250 18.31 11.42 -6.99
N ALA A 251 19.50 11.88 -7.40
CA ALA A 251 20.66 11.98 -6.50
C ALA A 251 20.40 12.93 -5.33
N ALA A 252 19.68 14.03 -5.55
CA ALA A 252 19.28 14.95 -4.48
C ALA A 252 18.29 14.31 -3.49
N SER A 253 17.33 13.51 -4.00
CA SER A 253 16.41 12.72 -3.17
C SER A 253 17.15 11.68 -2.31
N VAL A 254 18.08 10.94 -2.91
CA VAL A 254 18.91 9.95 -2.21
C VAL A 254 19.83 10.59 -1.16
N SER A 255 20.40 11.77 -1.45
CA SER A 255 21.18 12.51 -0.46
C SER A 255 20.32 12.93 0.74
N SER A 256 19.08 13.34 0.51
CA SER A 256 18.13 13.70 1.57
C SER A 256 17.73 12.49 2.44
N LEU A 257 17.56 11.32 1.79
CA LEU A 257 17.36 10.03 2.46
C LEU A 257 18.54 9.69 3.37
N THR A 258 19.75 9.75 2.82
CA THR A 258 20.99 9.41 3.53
C THR A 258 21.23 10.31 4.73
N LEU A 259 21.01 11.63 4.59
CA LEU A 259 21.07 12.57 5.71
C LEU A 259 20.02 12.25 6.79
N SER A 260 18.78 11.96 6.40
CA SER A 260 17.72 11.65 7.37
C SER A 260 17.96 10.32 8.10
N ALA A 261 18.54 9.34 7.40
CA ALA A 261 18.95 8.07 7.98
C ALA A 261 20.11 8.25 8.97
N GLY A 262 21.11 9.07 8.62
CA GLY A 262 22.21 9.43 9.51
C GLY A 262 21.79 10.21 10.76
N ASP A 263 20.72 11.00 10.66
CA ASP A 263 20.06 11.69 11.79
C ASP A 263 19.13 10.77 12.61
N GLU A 264 19.07 9.47 12.30
CA GLU A 264 18.19 8.47 12.91
C GLU A 264 16.68 8.83 12.81
N ASN A 265 16.30 9.67 11.83
CA ASN A 265 14.93 10.12 11.65
C ASN A 265 14.16 9.20 10.70
N GLN A 266 13.83 8.01 11.20
CA GLN A 266 13.19 6.94 10.42
C GLN A 266 11.85 7.38 9.80
N ASN A 267 11.02 8.14 10.51
CA ASN A 267 9.77 8.65 9.93
C ASN A 267 10.00 9.50 8.67
N LYS A 268 11.08 10.31 8.65
CA LYS A 268 11.43 11.11 7.48
C LYS A 268 12.05 10.26 6.38
N VAL A 269 12.80 9.21 6.73
CA VAL A 269 13.31 8.24 5.75
C VAL A 269 12.15 7.56 5.02
N ALA A 270 11.11 7.12 5.73
CA ALA A 270 9.93 6.51 5.11
C ALA A 270 9.25 7.45 4.10
N VAL A 271 8.99 8.70 4.48
CA VAL A 271 8.38 9.70 3.57
C VAL A 271 9.25 9.91 2.32
N LEU A 272 10.54 10.16 2.51
CA LEU A 272 11.44 10.40 1.38
C LEU A 272 11.65 9.16 0.49
N ALA A 273 11.47 7.96 1.04
CA ALA A 273 11.59 6.72 0.29
C ALA A 273 10.38 6.51 -0.63
N LEU A 274 9.18 6.87 -0.18
CA LEU A 274 8.00 6.95 -1.06
C LEU A 274 8.16 8.05 -2.10
N ASP A 275 8.59 9.26 -1.71
CA ASP A 275 8.82 10.35 -2.66
C ASP A 275 9.81 9.95 -3.76
N LEU A 276 10.86 9.20 -3.41
CA LEU A 276 11.80 8.62 -4.37
C LEU A 276 11.13 7.62 -5.31
N ALA A 277 10.34 6.69 -4.77
CA ALA A 277 9.64 5.68 -5.56
C ALA A 277 8.63 6.32 -6.54
N ASP A 278 7.85 7.29 -6.05
CA ASP A 278 6.86 8.02 -6.84
C ASP A 278 7.50 8.88 -7.93
N ALA A 279 8.60 9.56 -7.62
CA ALA A 279 9.35 10.33 -8.61
C ALA A 279 9.93 9.42 -9.69
N ALA A 280 10.60 8.33 -9.29
CA ALA A 280 11.20 7.37 -10.23
C ALA A 280 10.14 6.76 -11.17
N ARG A 281 8.99 6.35 -10.63
CA ARG A 281 7.85 5.87 -11.42
C ARG A 281 7.33 6.92 -12.39
N SER A 282 7.15 8.16 -11.92
CA SER A 282 6.65 9.26 -12.76
C SER A 282 7.59 9.54 -13.92
N TYR A 283 8.90 9.59 -13.67
CA TYR A 283 9.88 9.71 -14.74
C TYR A 283 9.86 8.51 -15.69
N ALA A 284 9.74 7.28 -15.20
CA ALA A 284 9.72 6.09 -16.05
C ALA A 284 8.59 6.16 -17.09
N ILE A 285 7.38 6.53 -16.64
CA ILE A 285 6.22 6.77 -17.51
C ILE A 285 6.53 7.87 -18.54
N GLU A 286 7.08 9.00 -18.10
CA GLU A 286 7.43 10.10 -19.01
C GLU A 286 8.44 9.67 -20.09
N TYR A 287 9.47 8.89 -19.75
CA TYR A 287 10.48 8.42 -20.69
C TYR A 287 9.95 7.35 -21.66
N GLU A 288 9.08 6.45 -21.21
CA GLU A 288 8.45 5.44 -22.07
C GLU A 288 7.61 6.09 -23.19
N ASP A 289 6.92 7.19 -22.86
CA ASP A 289 6.09 7.99 -23.78
C ASP A 289 6.90 8.85 -24.78
N LEU A 290 8.22 8.98 -24.62
CA LEU A 290 9.04 9.77 -25.54
C LEU A 290 9.24 9.07 -26.88
N GLU A 291 8.90 9.77 -27.97
CA GLU A 291 9.30 9.37 -29.31
C GLU A 291 10.76 9.76 -29.56
N VAL A 292 11.67 8.78 -29.53
CA VAL A 292 13.12 8.98 -29.71
C VAL A 292 13.64 8.35 -31.02
N PRO A 293 14.76 8.86 -31.58
CA PRO A 293 15.43 8.20 -32.69
C PRO A 293 15.84 6.77 -32.35
N ALA A 294 15.79 5.86 -33.32
CA ALA A 294 16.19 4.45 -33.14
C ALA A 294 17.61 4.27 -32.58
N SER A 295 18.52 5.24 -32.78
CA SER A 295 19.86 5.23 -32.22
C SER A 295 19.93 5.56 -30.72
N ALA A 296 18.89 6.16 -30.16
CA ALA A 296 18.78 6.56 -28.76
C ALA A 296 17.81 5.66 -27.96
N ASP A 297 17.02 4.83 -28.64
CA ASP A 297 16.02 3.94 -28.04
C ASP A 297 16.60 2.98 -27.00
N GLY A 298 17.77 2.38 -27.29
CA GLY A 298 18.45 1.51 -26.32
C GLY A 298 18.85 2.25 -25.03
N ALA A 299 19.38 3.47 -25.16
CA ALA A 299 19.74 4.28 -23.99
C ALA A 299 18.51 4.73 -23.18
N ARG A 300 17.39 5.01 -23.86
CA ARG A 300 16.10 5.28 -23.20
C ARG A 300 15.62 4.08 -22.41
N ALA A 301 15.63 2.88 -23.01
CA ALA A 301 15.23 1.64 -22.35
C ALA A 301 16.11 1.34 -21.12
N ASP A 302 17.43 1.44 -21.25
CA ASP A 302 18.36 1.22 -20.13
C ASP A 302 18.15 2.26 -19.01
N PHE A 303 17.80 3.51 -19.36
CA PHE A 303 17.49 4.55 -18.38
C PHE A 303 16.19 4.24 -17.62
N VAL A 304 15.14 3.80 -18.31
CA VAL A 304 13.88 3.35 -17.68
C VAL A 304 14.16 2.19 -16.71
N MET A 305 15.00 1.22 -17.08
CA MET A 305 15.40 0.15 -16.16
C MET A 305 16.11 0.68 -14.91
N ALA A 306 16.92 1.73 -15.03
CA ALA A 306 17.54 2.37 -13.87
C ALA A 306 16.50 3.06 -12.97
N LEU A 307 15.48 3.68 -13.55
CA LEU A 307 14.36 4.29 -12.82
C LEU A 307 13.55 3.23 -12.06
N ASP A 308 13.29 2.08 -12.68
CA ASP A 308 12.61 0.95 -12.02
C ASP A 308 13.37 0.46 -10.79
N ALA A 309 14.69 0.37 -10.90
CA ALA A 309 15.54 -0.02 -9.79
C ALA A 309 15.49 1.01 -8.64
N TYR A 310 15.39 2.31 -8.95
CA TYR A 310 15.17 3.35 -7.93
C TYR A 310 13.78 3.24 -7.29
N GLN A 311 12.75 2.94 -8.07
CA GLN A 311 11.40 2.69 -7.57
C GLN A 311 11.39 1.51 -6.59
N ASP A 312 11.95 0.37 -6.99
CA ASP A 312 12.03 -0.84 -6.17
C ASP A 312 12.85 -0.60 -4.90
N ALA A 313 13.96 0.14 -4.99
CA ALA A 313 14.75 0.54 -3.83
C ALA A 313 13.96 1.46 -2.86
N GLY A 314 13.26 2.46 -3.38
CA GLY A 314 12.39 3.34 -2.60
C GLY A 314 11.28 2.57 -1.86
N SER A 315 10.61 1.64 -2.56
CA SER A 315 9.60 0.76 -1.97
C SER A 315 10.18 -0.13 -0.87
N ALA A 316 11.31 -0.79 -1.11
CA ALA A 316 11.98 -1.63 -0.12
C ALA A 316 12.41 -0.83 1.12
N LEU A 317 12.92 0.39 0.93
CA LEU A 317 13.31 1.27 2.03
C LEU A 317 12.10 1.75 2.83
N TRP A 318 11.03 2.18 2.15
CA TRP A 318 9.79 2.56 2.83
C TRP A 318 9.24 1.40 3.64
N TYR A 319 9.15 0.20 3.05
CA TYR A 319 8.70 -0.99 3.75
C TYR A 319 9.63 -1.29 4.91
N GLY A 320 10.94 -1.41 4.69
CA GLY A 320 11.91 -1.70 5.74
C GLY A 320 11.81 -0.76 6.95
N VAL A 321 11.57 0.53 6.72
CA VAL A 321 11.41 1.52 7.79
C VAL A 321 10.02 1.49 8.43
N THR A 322 8.97 1.66 7.63
CA THR A 322 7.57 1.66 8.09
C THR A 322 7.27 0.38 8.83
N CYS A 323 7.88 -0.71 8.35
CA CYS A 323 7.67 -2.04 8.85
C CYS A 323 8.70 -2.51 9.91
N ALA A 324 9.68 -1.68 10.23
CA ALA A 324 10.82 -2.07 11.06
C ALA A 324 11.47 -3.41 10.68
N ASN A 325 11.49 -3.72 9.38
CA ASN A 325 12.12 -4.90 8.82
C ASN A 325 13.55 -4.54 8.36
N THR A 326 14.53 -4.84 9.22
CA THR A 326 15.95 -4.58 9.00
C THR A 326 16.53 -5.28 7.79
N THR A 327 16.01 -6.46 7.45
CA THR A 327 16.48 -7.23 6.30
C THR A 327 16.05 -6.53 5.02
N VAL A 328 14.76 -6.20 4.89
CA VAL A 328 14.22 -5.51 3.72
C VAL A 328 14.77 -4.08 3.61
N TYR A 329 15.01 -3.40 4.74
CA TYR A 329 15.71 -2.12 4.72
C TYR A 329 17.14 -2.23 4.15
N GLY A 330 17.89 -3.25 4.59
CA GLY A 330 19.24 -3.53 4.09
C GLY A 330 19.25 -3.93 2.61
N GLU A 331 18.26 -4.71 2.17
CA GLU A 331 18.03 -5.03 0.76
C GLU A 331 17.73 -3.75 -0.03
N GLY A 332 16.83 -2.89 0.45
CA GLY A 332 16.55 -1.60 -0.19
C GLY A 332 17.76 -0.69 -0.32
N ALA A 333 18.62 -0.63 0.70
CA ALA A 333 19.89 0.12 0.62
C ALA A 333 20.87 -0.49 -0.40
N THR A 334 20.87 -1.81 -0.54
CA THR A 334 21.66 -2.52 -1.56
C THR A 334 21.11 -2.24 -2.96
N SER A 335 19.80 -2.39 -3.16
CA SER A 335 19.11 -2.08 -4.41
C SER A 335 19.29 -0.62 -4.83
N LEU A 336 19.36 0.31 -3.87
CA LEU A 336 19.65 1.72 -4.18
C LEU A 336 21.05 1.92 -4.76
N THR A 337 22.03 1.15 -4.27
CA THR A 337 23.40 1.15 -4.81
C THR A 337 23.42 0.57 -6.23
N GLU A 338 22.71 -0.54 -6.44
CA GLU A 338 22.60 -1.18 -7.76
C GLU A 338 21.85 -0.29 -8.78
N ALA A 339 20.82 0.44 -8.34
CA ALA A 339 20.10 1.42 -9.15
C ALA A 339 21.03 2.56 -9.59
N ARG A 340 21.84 3.09 -8.67
CA ARG A 340 22.87 4.11 -8.97
C ARG A 340 23.91 3.58 -9.97
N ASP A 341 24.38 2.36 -9.79
CA ASP A 341 25.37 1.75 -10.68
C ASP A 341 24.82 1.56 -12.09
N THR A 342 23.55 1.14 -12.20
CA THR A 342 22.83 1.04 -13.48
C THR A 342 22.70 2.41 -14.14
N MET A 343 22.27 3.43 -13.38
CA MET A 343 22.19 4.82 -13.82
C MET A 343 23.54 5.35 -14.34
N ASN A 344 24.62 5.11 -13.58
CA ASN A 344 25.97 5.49 -13.98
C ASN A 344 26.45 4.77 -15.25
N GLY A 345 26.03 3.52 -15.45
CA GLY A 345 26.26 2.80 -16.70
C GLY A 345 25.66 3.53 -17.91
N VAL A 346 24.40 3.97 -17.80
CA VAL A 346 23.69 4.72 -18.86
C VAL A 346 24.33 6.08 -19.11
N LEU A 347 24.56 6.86 -18.04
CA LEU A 347 25.21 8.17 -18.13
C LEU A 347 26.60 8.07 -18.77
N GLY A 348 27.39 7.07 -18.36
CA GLY A 348 28.71 6.80 -18.93
C GLY A 348 28.66 6.44 -20.41
N ALA A 349 27.72 5.59 -20.84
CA ALA A 349 27.53 5.24 -22.24
C ALA A 349 27.16 6.46 -23.12
N LEU A 350 26.48 7.45 -22.53
CA LEU A 350 26.13 8.72 -23.17
C LEU A 350 27.20 9.81 -23.06
N ALA A 351 28.35 9.50 -22.43
CA ALA A 351 29.42 10.45 -22.10
C ALA A 351 28.95 11.63 -21.23
N LEU A 352 27.97 11.38 -20.36
CA LEU A 352 27.50 12.30 -19.33
C LEU A 352 28.30 12.11 -18.03
N GLN A 353 28.20 13.07 -17.12
CA GLN A 353 28.83 12.99 -15.81
C GLN A 353 28.09 11.97 -14.94
N THR A 354 28.85 11.07 -14.29
CA THR A 354 28.32 10.07 -13.35
C THR A 354 28.05 10.66 -11.96
N LEU A 355 27.17 9.98 -11.21
CA LEU A 355 26.73 10.31 -9.86
C LEU A 355 27.67 9.71 -8.79
N ASP A 356 28.98 9.96 -8.90
CA ASP A 356 29.97 9.43 -7.96
C ASP A 356 30.05 10.31 -6.69
N ASP A 357 29.09 10.15 -5.78
CA ASP A 357 29.06 10.83 -4.48
C ASP A 357 28.87 9.84 -3.31
N PRO A 358 29.82 9.78 -2.34
CA PRO A 358 29.69 8.95 -1.15
C PRO A 358 28.52 9.34 -0.23
N THR A 359 27.89 10.50 -0.40
CA THR A 359 26.65 10.86 0.33
C THR A 359 25.40 10.16 -0.22
N LEU A 360 25.54 9.31 -1.23
CA LEU A 360 24.46 8.53 -1.84
C LEU A 360 24.39 7.09 -1.32
N GLU A 361 25.09 6.77 -0.24
CA GLU A 361 25.07 5.46 0.39
C GLU A 361 24.34 5.52 1.73
N LEU A 362 23.24 4.78 1.83
CA LEU A 362 22.53 4.65 3.09
C LEU A 362 23.39 3.87 4.09
N PRO A 363 23.52 4.33 5.35
CA PRO A 363 24.15 3.53 6.37
C PRO A 363 23.36 2.23 6.52
N SER A 364 24.05 1.09 6.57
CA SER A 364 23.44 -0.18 7.00
C SER A 364 22.97 0.01 8.44
N ALA A 365 21.68 0.27 8.62
CA ALA A 365 21.11 0.63 9.90
C ALA A 365 20.27 -0.53 10.44
N GLU A 366 20.61 -0.96 11.65
CA GLU A 366 19.66 -1.61 12.55
C GLU A 366 18.52 -0.59 12.78
N VAL A 367 17.27 -0.94 12.48
CA VAL A 367 16.13 0.01 12.56
C VAL A 367 15.95 0.56 13.99
N TYR A 368 16.35 -0.26 14.98
CA TYR A 368 16.46 0.14 16.37
C TYR A 368 17.86 -0.22 16.91
N PRO A 369 18.90 0.59 16.64
CA PRO A 369 20.26 0.27 17.06
C PRO A 369 20.41 0.30 18.60
N ASP A 370 19.54 1.06 19.25
CA ASP A 370 19.42 1.13 20.70
C ASP A 370 18.41 0.13 21.29
N ALA A 371 17.88 -0.80 20.48
CA ALA A 371 16.98 -1.83 20.97
C ALA A 371 17.66 -2.62 22.11
N LEU A 372 16.91 -2.77 23.18
CA LEU A 372 17.35 -3.56 24.32
C LEU A 372 17.19 -5.04 23.98
N ALA A 373 18.20 -5.85 24.31
CA ALA A 373 18.04 -7.29 24.24
C ALA A 373 16.83 -7.76 25.07
N PHE A 374 16.14 -8.80 24.62
CA PHE A 374 15.06 -9.41 25.38
C PHE A 374 15.52 -9.79 26.80
N GLY A 375 14.67 -9.55 27.82
CA GLY A 375 15.06 -9.74 29.22
C GLY A 375 15.88 -8.59 29.82
N LYS A 376 16.30 -7.57 29.07
CA LYS A 376 16.97 -6.39 29.63
C LYS A 376 15.95 -5.39 30.19
N GLY A 377 16.16 -4.90 31.40
CA GLY A 377 15.28 -3.90 32.01
C GLY A 377 15.57 -2.48 31.53
N TYR A 378 14.52 -1.71 31.21
CA TYR A 378 14.59 -0.26 30.98
C TYR A 378 14.14 0.49 32.23
N SER A 379 14.97 1.39 32.74
CA SER A 379 14.67 2.21 33.93
C SER A 379 14.35 3.64 33.55
N TYR A 380 13.25 4.18 34.09
CA TYR A 380 12.82 5.55 33.85
C TYR A 380 12.27 6.21 35.11
N LEU A 381 12.13 7.54 35.05
CA LEU A 381 11.39 8.33 36.02
C LEU A 381 9.97 8.58 35.51
N ASP A 382 8.98 8.43 36.38
CA ASP A 382 7.60 8.77 36.06
C ASP A 382 7.41 10.27 35.74
N SER A 383 6.20 10.66 35.34
CA SER A 383 5.93 12.05 34.94
C SER A 383 6.10 13.06 36.06
N GLY A 384 5.85 12.66 37.31
CA GLY A 384 6.13 13.48 38.49
C GLY A 384 7.62 13.60 38.80
N LYS A 385 8.47 12.75 38.19
CA LYS A 385 9.89 12.56 38.53
C LYS A 385 10.11 12.15 40.00
N VAL A 386 9.11 11.49 40.59
CA VAL A 386 9.10 11.09 42.00
C VAL A 386 9.29 9.58 42.16
N HIS A 387 9.03 8.80 41.11
CA HIS A 387 9.14 7.35 41.10
C HIS A 387 10.16 6.88 40.05
N LYS A 388 11.09 6.01 40.47
CA LYS A 388 11.92 5.24 39.53
C LYS A 388 11.29 3.88 39.30
N ILE A 389 11.03 3.55 38.04
CA ILE A 389 10.37 2.31 37.64
C ILE A 389 11.28 1.61 36.62
N SER A 390 11.31 0.28 36.66
CA SER A 390 11.94 -0.54 35.63
C SER A 390 10.87 -1.39 34.94
N VAL A 391 10.91 -1.45 33.61
CA VAL A 391 10.06 -2.34 32.80
C VAL A 391 10.97 -3.34 32.09
N ARG A 392 10.60 -4.61 32.09
CA ARG A 392 11.38 -5.69 31.50
C ARG A 392 10.44 -6.74 30.89
N PRO A 393 10.41 -6.93 29.58
CA PRO A 393 9.80 -8.12 29.01
C PRO A 393 10.76 -9.31 29.21
N GLU A 394 10.23 -10.45 29.66
CA GLU A 394 11.02 -11.55 30.23
C GLU A 394 10.96 -12.85 29.41
N SER A 395 9.79 -13.18 28.87
CA SER A 395 9.57 -14.38 28.05
C SER A 395 8.34 -14.21 27.17
N TYR A 396 8.18 -15.06 26.16
CA TYR A 396 6.92 -15.15 25.41
C TYR A 396 6.51 -16.62 25.19
N THR A 397 5.24 -16.84 24.89
CA THR A 397 4.70 -18.14 24.47
C THR A 397 3.60 -17.98 23.44
N PHE A 398 3.31 -19.02 22.67
CA PHE A 398 2.22 -19.08 21.72
C PHE A 398 1.12 -20.03 22.18
N THR A 399 -0.13 -19.73 21.84
CA THR A 399 -1.25 -20.67 21.97
C THR A 399 -2.37 -20.37 20.97
N LYS A 400 -3.12 -21.41 20.56
CA LYS A 400 -4.29 -21.28 19.68
C LYS A 400 -5.58 -20.96 20.43
N SER A 401 -5.66 -21.35 21.68
CA SER A 401 -6.77 -21.01 22.56
C SER A 401 -6.29 -20.83 24.00
N TYR A 402 -7.10 -20.16 24.82
CA TYR A 402 -6.87 -20.07 26.25
C TYR A 402 -8.20 -19.96 27.00
N LYS A 403 -8.19 -20.34 28.29
CA LYS A 403 -9.37 -20.23 29.15
C LYS A 403 -9.37 -18.91 29.92
N ALA A 404 -10.41 -18.12 29.72
CA ALA A 404 -10.70 -16.89 30.41
C ALA A 404 -11.84 -17.11 31.44
N GLY A 405 -11.53 -17.70 32.59
CA GLY A 405 -12.56 -18.15 33.52
C GLY A 405 -13.24 -19.42 32.99
N ASP A 406 -14.57 -19.39 32.82
CA ASP A 406 -15.34 -20.53 32.28
C ASP A 406 -15.44 -20.53 30.75
N GLU A 407 -14.93 -19.50 30.08
CA GLU A 407 -14.97 -19.34 28.62
C GLU A 407 -13.64 -19.77 27.98
N GLU A 408 -13.72 -20.53 26.88
CA GLU A 408 -12.57 -20.80 26.03
C GLU A 408 -12.54 -19.80 24.87
N VAL A 409 -11.47 -19.01 24.82
CA VAL A 409 -11.21 -18.04 23.76
C VAL A 409 -10.28 -18.69 22.74
N THR A 410 -10.72 -18.81 21.50
CA THR A 410 -9.94 -19.39 20.39
C THR A 410 -9.54 -18.27 19.43
N ALA A 411 -8.31 -18.32 18.93
CA ALA A 411 -7.84 -17.35 17.94
C ALA A 411 -8.66 -17.47 16.65
N PRO A 412 -8.93 -16.34 15.95
CA PRO A 412 -9.54 -16.38 14.62
C PRO A 412 -8.76 -17.25 13.63
N TYR A 413 -9.42 -17.65 12.54
CA TYR A 413 -8.78 -18.40 11.47
C TYR A 413 -7.52 -17.68 10.95
N GLY A 414 -6.43 -18.43 10.75
CA GLY A 414 -5.15 -17.88 10.29
C GLY A 414 -4.38 -17.08 11.36
N LYS A 415 -4.84 -17.06 12.62
CA LYS A 415 -4.20 -16.33 13.72
C LYS A 415 -3.78 -17.26 14.86
N THR A 416 -2.98 -16.72 15.78
CA THR A 416 -2.58 -17.34 17.04
C THR A 416 -2.42 -16.25 18.11
N PHE A 417 -2.49 -16.63 19.38
CA PHE A 417 -2.15 -15.70 20.46
C PHE A 417 -0.65 -15.77 20.77
N MET A 418 0.02 -14.62 20.79
CA MET A 418 1.35 -14.46 21.38
C MET A 418 1.22 -13.79 22.73
N MET A 419 1.76 -14.41 23.78
CA MET A 419 1.67 -13.92 25.14
C MET A 419 3.05 -13.53 25.65
N VAL A 420 3.27 -12.24 25.89
CA VAL A 420 4.56 -11.69 26.32
C VAL A 420 4.52 -11.36 27.81
N LEU A 421 5.35 -12.02 28.61
CA LEU A 421 5.50 -11.77 30.03
C LEU A 421 6.25 -10.46 30.26
N VAL A 422 5.60 -9.51 30.94
CA VAL A 422 6.20 -8.22 31.32
C VAL A 422 6.30 -8.11 32.83
N ASP A 423 7.48 -7.69 33.27
CA ASP A 423 7.85 -7.49 34.67
C ASP A 423 8.17 -6.01 34.92
N VAL A 424 7.38 -5.39 35.79
CA VAL A 424 7.52 -3.99 36.19
C VAL A 424 7.90 -3.91 37.65
N ASN A 425 9.06 -3.29 37.92
CA ASN A 425 9.63 -3.18 39.26
C ASN A 425 9.69 -1.73 39.73
N TYR A 426 9.30 -1.49 40.98
CA TYR A 426 9.47 -0.24 41.68
C TYR A 426 10.88 -0.13 42.25
N LEU A 427 11.70 0.74 41.67
CA LEU A 427 13.10 0.92 42.06
C LEU A 427 13.29 1.94 43.18
N GLY A 428 12.39 2.93 43.31
CA GLY A 428 12.50 3.89 44.42
C GLY A 428 11.58 5.10 44.35
N PHE A 429 11.49 5.78 45.50
CA PHE A 429 10.76 7.03 45.72
C PHE A 429 11.75 8.17 46.02
N TYR A 430 11.65 9.28 45.31
CA TYR A 430 12.51 10.45 45.51
C TYR A 430 11.86 11.59 46.31
N GLY A 431 10.62 11.41 46.78
CA GLY A 431 9.91 12.42 47.57
C GLY A 431 9.03 13.34 46.73
N GLY A 432 8.05 13.98 47.36
CA GLY A 432 7.01 14.76 46.70
C GLY A 432 5.83 13.89 46.25
N GLY A 433 4.61 14.24 46.64
CA GLY A 433 3.41 13.50 46.23
C GLY A 433 3.21 12.14 46.91
N SER A 434 2.50 11.24 46.21
CA SER A 434 2.16 9.89 46.66
C SER A 434 3.39 8.99 46.69
N SER A 435 3.46 8.04 47.63
CA SER A 435 4.50 6.98 47.64
C SER A 435 4.18 5.80 46.70
N ARG A 436 3.02 5.84 46.05
CA ARG A 436 2.48 4.80 45.19
C ARG A 436 2.62 5.17 43.71
N ALA A 437 3.21 4.27 42.93
CA ALA A 437 3.45 4.44 41.50
C ALA A 437 2.44 3.62 40.68
N LYS A 438 1.88 4.20 39.63
CA LYS A 438 1.03 3.46 38.68
C LYS A 438 1.92 2.84 37.61
N VAL A 439 1.77 1.53 37.36
CA VAL A 439 2.50 0.86 36.28
C VAL A 439 1.88 1.20 34.92
N PRO A 440 2.66 1.15 33.82
CA PRO A 440 2.16 1.43 32.47
C PRO A 440 0.92 0.60 32.14
N ALA A 441 0.00 1.19 31.39
CA ALA A 441 -1.18 0.46 30.93
C ALA A 441 -0.79 -0.58 29.87
N PRO A 442 -1.57 -1.67 29.69
CA PRO A 442 -1.31 -2.62 28.61
C PRO A 442 -1.21 -1.94 27.25
N GLN A 443 -2.11 -0.99 26.96
CA GLN A 443 -2.13 -0.22 25.70
C GLN A 443 -0.95 0.75 25.51
N THR A 444 -0.02 0.82 26.46
CA THR A 444 1.26 1.52 26.27
C THR A 444 2.27 0.65 25.50
N PHE A 445 2.03 -0.65 25.43
CA PHE A 445 2.88 -1.60 24.74
C PHE A 445 2.33 -1.92 23.35
N SER A 446 3.23 -2.16 22.41
CA SER A 446 2.91 -2.55 21.05
C SER A 446 3.95 -3.57 20.58
N LEU A 447 3.49 -4.62 19.90
CA LEU A 447 4.36 -5.60 19.27
C LEU A 447 4.54 -5.18 17.80
N ILE A 448 5.76 -5.24 17.29
CA ILE A 448 6.12 -4.83 15.92
C ILE A 448 6.78 -6.03 15.26
N ASN A 449 6.28 -6.48 14.11
CA ASN A 449 6.90 -7.54 13.31
C ASN A 449 6.50 -7.40 11.86
N GLY A 450 7.47 -7.40 10.92
CA GLY A 450 7.18 -7.23 9.49
C GLY A 450 6.32 -6.00 9.18
N GLY A 451 6.30 -5.03 10.11
CA GLY A 451 5.59 -3.76 10.04
C GLY A 451 4.18 -3.67 10.47
N GLU A 452 3.61 -4.80 10.80
CA GLU A 452 2.37 -4.80 11.51
C GLU A 452 2.65 -4.40 12.96
N THR A 453 1.87 -3.45 13.45
CA THR A 453 1.84 -3.10 14.86
C THR A 453 0.65 -3.78 15.50
N TYR A 454 0.89 -4.73 16.38
CA TYR A 454 -0.17 -5.42 17.11
C TYR A 454 -0.38 -4.75 18.45
N ALA A 455 -1.62 -4.35 18.69
CA ALA A 455 -2.07 -3.89 20.00
C ALA A 455 -2.37 -5.10 20.91
N PRO A 456 -2.16 -4.99 22.23
CA PRO A 456 -2.54 -6.05 23.14
C PRO A 456 -4.06 -6.16 23.24
N ALA A 457 -4.56 -7.38 23.08
CA ALA A 457 -5.95 -7.75 23.24
C ALA A 457 -6.46 -7.45 24.66
N THR A 458 -7.73 -7.05 24.77
CA THR A 458 -8.34 -6.80 26.08
C THR A 458 -8.85 -8.10 26.68
N VAL A 459 -8.13 -8.62 27.68
CA VAL A 459 -8.55 -9.82 28.41
C VAL A 459 -9.34 -9.44 29.67
N SER A 460 -10.58 -9.92 29.77
CA SER A 460 -11.52 -9.55 30.84
C SER A 460 -11.12 -10.12 32.22
N VAL A 461 -10.48 -11.29 32.26
CA VAL A 461 -10.09 -11.99 33.49
C VAL A 461 -8.66 -11.66 33.96
N PRO A 462 -8.37 -11.68 35.28
CA PRO A 462 -7.04 -11.35 35.80
C PRO A 462 -6.02 -12.50 35.65
N TYR A 463 -6.48 -13.71 35.34
CA TYR A 463 -5.65 -14.91 35.26
C TYR A 463 -6.16 -15.82 34.14
N ILE A 464 -5.24 -16.36 33.35
CA ILE A 464 -5.49 -17.35 32.30
C ILE A 464 -4.98 -18.71 32.81
N GLU A 465 -5.85 -19.72 32.82
CA GLU A 465 -5.50 -21.06 33.27
C GLU A 465 -4.37 -21.66 32.41
N GLY A 466 -3.36 -22.25 33.06
CA GLY A 466 -2.21 -22.85 32.38
C GLY A 466 -1.15 -21.87 31.86
N ILE A 467 -1.44 -20.56 31.87
CA ILE A 467 -0.51 -19.52 31.42
C ILE A 467 -0.04 -18.66 32.60
N GLY A 468 -0.97 -17.96 33.27
CA GLY A 468 -0.62 -17.08 34.38
C GLY A 468 -1.44 -15.79 34.46
N THR A 469 -0.93 -14.85 35.25
CA THR A 469 -1.56 -13.54 35.49
C THR A 469 -1.52 -12.68 34.24
N VAL A 470 -2.65 -12.05 33.89
CA VAL A 470 -2.75 -11.09 32.80
C VAL A 470 -2.15 -9.74 33.25
N TYR A 471 -1.34 -9.13 32.40
CA TYR A 471 -0.75 -7.82 32.67
C TYR A 471 -1.84 -6.74 32.76
N ARG A 472 -1.83 -5.96 33.85
CA ARG A 472 -2.81 -4.91 34.12
C ARG A 472 -2.14 -3.68 34.69
N SER A 473 -2.75 -2.52 34.45
CA SER A 473 -2.33 -1.28 35.11
C SER A 473 -2.75 -1.31 36.58
N VAL A 474 -1.83 -1.76 37.43
CA VAL A 474 -1.96 -1.76 38.89
C VAL A 474 -1.14 -0.63 39.51
N THR A 475 -1.35 -0.40 40.80
CA THR A 475 -0.54 0.53 41.57
C THR A 475 0.42 -0.27 42.45
N ILE A 476 1.71 0.01 42.32
CA ILE A 476 2.79 -0.60 43.11
C ILE A 476 3.33 0.41 44.11
N ASP A 477 3.86 -0.06 45.23
CA ASP A 477 4.43 0.79 46.27
C ASP A 477 5.64 0.12 46.96
N ARG A 478 6.05 0.65 48.13
CA ARG A 478 7.23 0.14 48.84
C ARG A 478 7.04 -1.30 49.34
N ASP A 479 5.81 -1.70 49.63
CA ASP A 479 5.48 -3.00 50.20
C ASP A 479 5.13 -4.00 49.10
N ASP A 480 4.52 -3.54 48.01
CA ASP A 480 4.27 -4.31 46.79
C ASP A 480 5.04 -3.70 45.60
N ARG A 481 6.29 -4.13 45.43
CA ARG A 481 7.25 -3.49 44.50
C ARG A 481 7.20 -4.02 43.08
N ARG A 482 6.36 -5.01 42.77
CA ARG A 482 6.48 -5.74 41.50
C ARG A 482 5.11 -6.06 40.92
N ALA A 483 4.89 -5.66 39.67
CA ALA A 483 3.76 -6.10 38.88
C ALA A 483 4.28 -6.99 37.74
N ILE A 484 3.80 -8.23 37.67
CA ILE A 484 4.17 -9.17 36.61
C ILE A 484 2.91 -9.73 35.96
N GLY A 485 2.92 -9.86 34.63
CA GLY A 485 1.83 -10.50 33.91
C GLY A 485 2.05 -10.56 32.41
N PHE A 486 1.21 -11.31 31.72
CA PHE A 486 1.24 -11.49 30.27
C PHE A 486 0.41 -10.42 29.56
N LEU A 487 1.02 -9.74 28.60
CA LEU A 487 0.33 -9.06 27.50
C LEU A 487 -0.09 -10.13 26.48
N VAL A 488 -1.29 -10.04 25.93
CA VAL A 488 -1.80 -10.99 24.93
C VAL A 488 -1.97 -10.25 23.61
N PHE A 489 -1.37 -10.76 22.54
CA PHE A 489 -1.47 -10.21 21.19
C PHE A 489 -2.09 -11.26 20.27
N GLU A 490 -2.92 -10.82 19.32
CA GLU A 490 -3.39 -11.64 18.20
C GLU A 490 -2.48 -11.39 17.01
N VAL A 491 -1.83 -12.45 16.51
CA VAL A 491 -0.84 -12.37 15.42
C VAL A 491 -1.08 -13.48 14.38
N PRO A 492 -0.58 -13.37 13.14
CA PRO A 492 -0.63 -14.45 12.14
C PRO A 492 0.01 -15.75 12.64
N GLU A 493 -0.43 -16.92 12.14
CA GLU A 493 0.22 -18.20 12.52
C GLU A 493 1.69 -18.27 12.09
N SER A 494 2.05 -17.56 11.03
CA SER A 494 3.40 -17.44 10.48
C SER A 494 4.30 -16.47 11.25
N PHE A 495 3.82 -15.85 12.34
CA PHE A 495 4.57 -14.85 13.08
C PHE A 495 5.90 -15.40 13.61
N ASP A 496 7.01 -14.75 13.23
CA ASP A 496 8.35 -15.09 13.67
C ASP A 496 8.89 -14.08 14.71
N PRO A 497 9.08 -14.49 15.98
CA PRO A 497 9.65 -13.63 17.01
C PRO A 497 11.08 -13.16 16.75
N ALA A 498 11.86 -13.87 15.92
CA ALA A 498 13.27 -13.54 15.69
C ALA A 498 13.44 -12.13 15.09
N ASN A 499 12.43 -11.66 14.36
CA ASN A 499 12.42 -10.36 13.71
C ASN A 499 11.43 -9.38 14.40
N ALA A 500 10.94 -9.72 15.59
CA ALA A 500 9.93 -8.94 16.29
C ALA A 500 10.53 -8.03 17.37
N TYR A 501 9.87 -6.90 17.59
CA TYR A 501 10.20 -5.95 18.64
C TYR A 501 9.00 -5.67 19.53
N LEU A 502 9.25 -5.45 20.82
CA LEU A 502 8.26 -4.89 21.73
C LEU A 502 8.61 -3.43 21.99
N GLN A 503 7.69 -2.50 21.73
CA GLN A 503 7.85 -1.09 22.07
C GLN A 503 6.96 -0.73 23.26
N ALA A 504 7.42 0.17 24.14
CA ALA A 504 6.57 0.78 25.17
C ALA A 504 6.64 2.31 25.10
N LYS A 505 5.51 3.00 24.93
CA LYS A 505 5.43 4.48 24.86
C LYS A 505 5.18 5.10 26.23
N LEU A 506 6.22 5.24 27.06
CA LEU A 506 6.11 5.64 28.48
C LEU A 506 5.97 7.15 28.71
N GLY A 507 5.58 7.92 27.68
CA GLY A 507 5.46 9.37 27.72
C GLY A 507 6.82 10.02 28.01
N VAL A 508 6.90 10.85 29.06
CA VAL A 508 8.18 11.48 29.45
C VAL A 508 9.23 10.49 29.95
N GLY A 509 8.84 9.23 30.20
CA GLY A 509 9.76 8.13 30.49
C GLY A 509 10.53 7.61 29.28
N GLY A 510 10.19 8.07 28.07
CA GLY A 510 10.79 7.62 26.80
C GLY A 510 10.01 6.49 26.14
N SER A 511 10.56 6.01 25.03
CA SER A 511 9.95 4.95 24.20
C SER A 511 10.91 3.79 23.99
N PRO A 512 11.26 3.02 25.03
CA PRO A 512 12.15 1.87 24.87
C PRO A 512 11.57 0.83 23.90
N VAL A 513 12.49 0.20 23.16
CA VAL A 513 12.22 -0.91 22.26
C VAL A 513 13.07 -2.10 22.70
N TRP A 514 12.50 -3.30 22.67
CA TRP A 514 13.18 -4.55 22.92
C TRP A 514 13.15 -5.43 21.69
N CYS A 515 14.30 -5.96 21.27
CA CYS A 515 14.35 -7.04 20.28
C CYS A 515 13.98 -8.37 20.95
N LEU A 516 13.09 -9.16 20.35
CA LEU A 516 12.62 -10.44 20.89
C LEU A 516 13.45 -11.65 20.44
N GLY A 517 14.22 -11.49 19.35
CA GLY A 517 15.06 -12.51 18.71
C GLY A 517 16.45 -12.69 19.30
#